data_AF-A0A3N5VS02-F1
#
_entry.id   AF-A0A3N5VS02-F1
#
_cell.length_a   1.000
_cell.length_b   1.000
_cell.length_c   1.000
_cell.angle_alpha   90.00
_cell.angle_beta   90.00
_cell.angle_gamma   90.00
#
_symmetry.space_group_name_H-M   'P 1'
#
loop_
_entity.id
_entity.type
_entity.pdbx_description
1 polymer ?
#
loop_
_entity_poly.entity_id
_entity_poly.type
_entity_poly.pdbx_seq_one_letter_code
_entity_poly.pdbx_strand_id
1 'polypeptide(L)'
;MANLHRSEKKLLETVNFRFVPKIDQLDDIALDNHGYYHGFVCPHGHTIRDNINNWCYHCVHKIQSNICGFDINYLHVEYKSKYQKLWKKITVGAPGDCWTINAPGPYAPRRVCMPSYRSAYSHQKSENLSFHKALYNCAWGDVGGMIVTRTCGNPRCGNPLHLVSSWNRAIPPESVHPFELTFEAEKLMAYGKNKEQPLVFNQVFRNTITFPKDTEIPDE
;
A
#
# COMPACT_ATOMS: atom_id res chain seq x y z
N MET A 1 -26.88 12.27 21.79
CA MET A 1 -26.20 12.55 20.50
C MET A 1 -24.80 13.17 20.66
N ALA A 2 -24.46 13.86 21.76
CA ALA A 2 -23.14 14.46 21.97
C ALA A 2 -21.96 13.45 22.14
N ASN A 3 -22.22 12.22 22.58
CA ASN A 3 -21.18 11.20 22.81
C ASN A 3 -20.68 10.51 21.53
N LEU A 4 -21.48 10.47 20.45
CA LEU A 4 -21.07 9.90 19.16
C LEU A 4 -20.08 10.82 18.44
N HIS A 5 -20.34 12.13 18.42
CA HIS A 5 -19.43 13.10 17.83
C HIS A 5 -18.11 13.24 18.60
N ARG A 6 -18.09 13.01 19.91
CA ARG A 6 -16.86 13.01 20.71
C ARG A 6 -15.99 11.77 20.44
N SER A 7 -16.60 10.60 20.17
CA SER A 7 -15.85 9.40 19.76
C SER A 7 -15.35 9.50 18.32
N GLU A 8 -16.13 10.07 17.40
CA GLU A 8 -15.72 10.31 16.01
C GLU A 8 -14.56 11.30 15.92
N LYS A 9 -14.60 12.40 16.67
CA LYS A 9 -13.52 13.41 16.68
C LYS A 9 -12.22 12.85 17.26
N LYS A 10 -12.30 12.01 18.30
CA LYS A 10 -11.13 11.33 18.89
C LYS A 10 -10.56 10.24 17.97
N LEU A 11 -11.39 9.61 17.12
CA LEU A 11 -10.98 8.67 16.07
C LEU A 11 -10.33 9.38 14.88
N LEU A 12 -10.87 10.53 14.46
CA LEU A 12 -10.29 11.36 13.40
C LEU A 12 -8.92 11.92 13.82
N GLU A 13 -8.76 12.36 15.07
CA GLU A 13 -7.47 12.83 15.61
C GLU A 13 -6.43 11.71 15.76
N THR A 14 -6.84 10.45 15.94
CA THR A 14 -5.92 9.29 16.08
C THR A 14 -5.56 8.61 14.76
N VAL A 15 -6.27 8.92 13.66
CA VAL A 15 -6.02 8.35 12.31
C VAL A 15 -5.51 9.42 11.35
N ASN A 16 -5.05 10.57 11.83
CA ASN A 16 -4.43 11.57 10.97
C ASN A 16 -2.98 11.19 10.63
N PHE A 17 -2.64 11.26 9.35
CA PHE A 17 -1.28 11.08 8.86
C PHE A 17 -0.41 12.22 9.37
N ARG A 18 0.69 11.91 10.06
CA ARG A 18 1.59 12.90 10.66
C ARG A 18 2.82 13.02 9.76
N PHE A 19 2.83 13.98 8.83
CA PHE A 19 3.98 14.19 7.96
C PHE A 19 5.20 14.64 8.77
N VAL A 20 6.34 13.98 8.56
CA VAL A 20 7.60 14.31 9.21
C VAL A 20 8.67 14.47 8.12
N PRO A 21 9.21 15.68 7.92
CA PRO A 21 10.28 15.90 6.96
C PRO A 21 11.51 15.06 7.32
N LYS A 22 12.14 14.44 6.31
CA LYS A 22 13.36 13.62 6.47
C LYS A 22 13.23 12.53 7.55
N ILE A 23 12.03 11.93 7.66
CA ILE A 23 11.74 10.87 8.65
C ILE A 23 12.75 9.71 8.62
N ASP A 24 13.33 9.41 7.46
CA ASP A 24 14.33 8.34 7.27
C ASP A 24 15.67 8.62 7.96
N GLN A 25 15.91 9.85 8.41
CA GLN A 25 17.13 10.25 9.13
C GLN A 25 16.94 10.25 10.66
N LEU A 26 15.72 10.00 11.13
CA LEU A 26 15.40 10.00 12.55
C LEU A 26 15.79 8.68 13.21
N ASP A 27 16.26 8.77 14.45
CA ASP A 27 16.50 7.61 15.30
C ASP A 27 15.19 7.10 15.93
N ASP A 28 15.25 5.94 16.59
CA ASP A 28 14.08 5.31 17.20
C ASP A 28 13.37 6.20 18.21
N ILE A 29 14.13 7.00 18.98
CA ILE A 29 13.59 7.90 20.00
C ILE A 29 12.82 9.05 19.34
N ALA A 30 13.41 9.69 18.32
CA ALA A 30 12.75 10.76 17.59
C ALA A 30 11.51 10.23 16.83
N LEU A 31 11.58 9.04 16.24
CA LEU A 31 10.42 8.41 15.60
C LEU A 31 9.28 8.18 16.58
N ASP A 32 9.57 7.62 17.76
CA ASP A 32 8.56 7.33 18.77
C ASP A 32 7.87 8.60 19.26
N ASN A 33 8.62 9.70 19.43
CA ASN A 33 8.07 11.02 19.74
C ASN A 33 7.09 11.54 18.68
N HIS A 34 7.23 11.09 17.42
CA HIS A 34 6.29 11.39 16.33
C HIS A 34 5.19 10.31 16.15
N GLY A 35 5.16 9.29 17.01
CA GLY A 35 4.22 8.17 16.96
C GLY A 35 4.54 7.16 15.87
N TYR A 36 5.83 7.01 15.52
CA TYR A 36 6.33 6.06 14.54
C TYR A 36 7.42 5.17 15.13
N TYR A 37 7.72 4.07 14.45
CA TYR A 37 8.80 3.16 14.83
C TYR A 37 9.38 2.43 13.61
N HIS A 38 10.59 1.88 13.74
CA HIS A 38 11.13 0.94 12.78
C HIS A 38 10.50 -0.44 12.96
N GLY A 39 9.65 -0.83 12.02
CA GLY A 39 8.96 -2.10 12.01
C GLY A 39 9.37 -3.03 10.87
N PHE A 40 8.62 -4.12 10.72
CA PHE A 40 8.85 -5.10 9.67
C PHE A 40 8.72 -4.46 8.28
N VAL A 41 9.58 -4.85 7.34
CA VAL A 41 9.61 -4.29 5.99
C VAL A 41 8.28 -4.47 5.24
N CYS A 42 7.80 -3.45 4.55
CA CYS A 42 6.57 -3.52 3.74
C CYS A 42 6.86 -4.08 2.32
N PRO A 43 5.83 -4.37 1.50
CA PRO A 43 6.00 -4.79 0.10
C PRO A 43 6.93 -3.91 -0.73
N HIS A 44 7.03 -2.64 -0.39
CA HIS A 44 7.80 -1.64 -1.12
C HIS A 44 9.17 -1.35 -0.50
N GLY A 45 9.60 -2.12 0.51
CA GLY A 45 10.93 -2.01 1.11
C GLY A 45 11.05 -1.01 2.27
N HIS A 46 9.96 -0.33 2.65
CA HIS A 46 9.96 0.63 3.75
C HIS A 46 9.83 -0.06 5.12
N THR A 47 10.44 0.52 6.15
CA THR A 47 10.43 -0.01 7.52
C THR A 47 9.70 0.88 8.52
N ILE A 48 9.56 2.18 8.25
CA ILE A 48 8.92 3.13 9.18
C ILE A 48 7.39 2.93 9.18
N ARG A 49 6.83 2.73 10.38
CA ARG A 49 5.42 2.40 10.60
C ARG A 49 4.80 3.19 11.74
N ASP A 50 3.48 3.36 11.68
CA ASP A 50 2.67 3.97 12.74
C ASP A 50 2.55 3.07 13.97
N ASN A 51 2.72 3.64 15.17
CA ASN A 51 2.72 2.89 16.44
C ASN A 51 1.37 2.22 16.76
N ILE A 52 0.25 2.74 16.24
CA ILE A 52 -1.10 2.28 16.61
C ILE A 52 -1.60 1.23 15.63
N ASN A 53 -1.70 1.61 14.36
CA ASN A 53 -2.28 0.83 13.29
C ASN A 53 -1.24 0.14 12.41
N ASN A 54 0.05 0.38 12.63
CA ASN A 54 1.16 -0.31 11.96
C ASN A 54 1.17 -0.15 10.42
N TRP A 55 0.48 0.86 9.88
CA TRP A 55 0.58 1.21 8.47
C TRP A 55 1.96 1.79 8.18
N CYS A 56 2.43 1.61 6.96
CA CYS A 56 3.73 2.09 6.52
C CYS A 56 3.65 3.59 6.17
N TYR A 57 4.55 4.40 6.74
CA TYR A 57 4.56 5.86 6.54
C TYR A 57 4.60 6.25 5.06
N HIS A 58 5.61 5.75 4.35
CA HIS A 58 5.82 6.04 2.93
C HIS A 58 4.69 5.51 2.03
N CYS A 59 4.08 4.38 2.42
CA CYS A 59 2.92 3.84 1.70
C CYS A 59 1.68 4.71 1.86
N VAL A 60 1.41 5.23 3.07
CA VAL A 60 0.28 6.14 3.28
C VAL A 60 0.50 7.46 2.53
N HIS A 61 1.72 8.00 2.57
CA HIS A 61 2.09 9.18 1.77
C HIS A 61 1.83 8.95 0.27
N LYS A 62 2.25 7.81 -0.28
CA LYS A 62 1.96 7.41 -1.67
C LYS A 62 0.46 7.37 -1.98
N ILE A 63 -0.34 6.80 -1.09
CA ILE A 63 -1.80 6.71 -1.26
C ILE A 63 -2.41 8.11 -1.26
N GLN A 64 -2.00 8.99 -0.33
CA GLN A 64 -2.47 10.37 -0.26
C GLN A 64 -2.03 11.20 -1.47
N SER A 65 -0.91 10.89 -2.10
CA SER A 65 -0.47 11.45 -3.38
C SER A 65 -1.21 10.87 -4.60
N ASN A 66 -2.22 10.03 -4.38
CA ASN A 66 -3.06 9.38 -5.39
C ASN A 66 -2.28 8.49 -6.38
N ILE A 67 -1.18 7.89 -5.93
CA ILE A 67 -0.34 7.03 -6.76
C ILE A 67 -0.79 5.57 -6.57
N CYS A 68 -1.39 4.99 -7.62
CA CYS A 68 -1.69 3.57 -7.68
C CYS A 68 -0.81 2.90 -8.74
N GLY A 69 0.03 1.98 -8.33
CA GLY A 69 0.96 1.31 -9.22
C GLY A 69 2.01 0.52 -8.48
N PHE A 70 2.60 -0.44 -9.18
CA PHE A 70 3.74 -1.20 -8.72
C PHE A 70 4.48 -1.85 -9.90
N ASP A 71 5.75 -2.12 -9.66
CA ASP A 71 6.54 -3.00 -10.51
C ASP A 71 7.06 -4.14 -9.64
N ILE A 72 6.71 -5.37 -10.01
CA ILE A 72 7.08 -6.55 -9.25
C ILE A 72 8.60 -6.71 -9.10
N ASN A 73 9.39 -6.13 -10.02
CA ASN A 73 10.84 -6.15 -10.01
C ASN A 73 11.44 -5.23 -8.94
N TYR A 74 10.67 -4.30 -8.37
CA TYR A 74 11.13 -3.36 -7.36
C TYR A 74 10.51 -3.56 -5.98
N LEU A 75 9.58 -4.53 -5.83
CA LEU A 75 9.05 -4.90 -4.50
C LEU A 75 10.15 -5.51 -3.61
N HIS A 76 9.91 -5.63 -2.31
CA HIS A 76 10.85 -6.29 -1.40
C HIS A 76 10.96 -7.80 -1.70
N VAL A 77 12.15 -8.39 -1.54
CA VAL A 77 12.48 -9.77 -1.95
C VAL A 77 11.54 -10.83 -1.36
N GLU A 78 11.07 -10.62 -0.13
CA GLU A 78 10.15 -11.54 0.55
C GLU A 78 8.74 -11.55 -0.05
N TYR A 79 8.41 -10.54 -0.84
CA TYR A 79 7.08 -10.29 -1.39
C TYR A 79 6.98 -10.61 -2.88
N LYS A 80 8.02 -10.33 -3.68
CA LYS A 80 8.02 -10.44 -5.15
C LYS A 80 7.39 -11.74 -5.66
N SER A 81 7.91 -12.89 -5.23
CA SER A 81 7.46 -14.20 -5.71
C SER A 81 6.03 -14.53 -5.30
N LYS A 82 5.59 -14.05 -4.12
CA LYS A 82 4.23 -14.25 -3.62
C LYS A 82 3.23 -13.39 -4.38
N TYR A 83 3.56 -12.13 -4.64
CA TYR A 83 2.73 -11.27 -5.46
C TYR A 83 2.63 -11.76 -6.89
N GLN A 84 3.70 -12.30 -7.47
CA GLN A 84 3.64 -12.86 -8.82
C GLN A 84 2.61 -13.99 -8.91
N LYS A 85 2.64 -14.91 -7.92
CA LYS A 85 1.68 -16.02 -7.82
C LYS A 85 0.26 -15.53 -7.55
N LEU A 86 0.11 -14.43 -6.81
CA LEU A 86 -1.18 -13.83 -6.49
C LEU A 86 -1.82 -13.23 -7.76
N TRP A 87 -1.07 -12.39 -8.48
CA TRP A 87 -1.52 -11.69 -9.67
C TRP A 87 -1.84 -12.61 -10.85
N LYS A 88 -1.15 -13.76 -10.96
CA LYS A 88 -1.49 -14.82 -11.94
C LYS A 88 -2.92 -15.38 -11.79
N LYS A 89 -3.57 -15.15 -10.64
CA LYS A 89 -4.96 -15.60 -10.39
C LYS A 89 -6.00 -14.57 -10.79
N ILE A 90 -5.60 -13.47 -11.44
CA ILE A 90 -6.51 -12.37 -11.80
C ILE A 90 -6.51 -12.22 -13.31
N THR A 91 -7.70 -12.16 -13.90
CA THR A 91 -7.86 -11.72 -15.28
C THR A 91 -7.90 -10.20 -15.31
N VAL A 92 -6.82 -9.58 -15.78
CA VAL A 92 -6.69 -8.13 -15.89
C VAL A 92 -7.50 -7.65 -17.10
N GLY A 93 -8.31 -6.60 -16.89
CA GLY A 93 -9.11 -5.94 -17.93
C GLY A 93 -8.82 -4.45 -18.01
N ALA A 94 -9.75 -3.66 -18.55
CA ALA A 94 -9.60 -2.21 -18.58
C ALA A 94 -9.64 -1.60 -17.15
N PRO A 95 -9.10 -0.39 -16.93
CA PRO A 95 -9.05 0.24 -15.61
C PRO A 95 -10.41 0.43 -14.93
N GLY A 96 -11.48 0.68 -15.70
CA GLY A 96 -12.85 0.82 -15.17
C GLY A 96 -13.58 -0.50 -14.94
N ASP A 97 -13.04 -1.63 -15.41
CA ASP A 97 -13.71 -2.92 -15.34
C ASP A 97 -13.35 -3.69 -14.07
N CYS A 98 -14.24 -4.60 -13.66
CA CYS A 98 -13.91 -5.54 -12.60
C CYS A 98 -12.90 -6.59 -13.10
N TRP A 99 -11.72 -6.63 -12.48
CA TRP A 99 -10.74 -7.68 -12.76
C TRP A 99 -11.10 -8.94 -11.96
N THR A 100 -11.44 -10.01 -12.65
CA THR A 100 -12.01 -11.19 -12.00
C THR A 100 -10.92 -12.05 -11.35
N ILE A 101 -11.12 -12.38 -10.08
CA ILE A 101 -10.27 -13.32 -9.35
C ILE A 101 -10.68 -14.76 -9.71
N ASN A 102 -9.80 -15.46 -10.41
CA ASN A 102 -9.93 -16.85 -10.81
C ASN A 102 -9.58 -17.75 -9.62
N ALA A 103 -10.56 -17.96 -8.74
CA ALA A 103 -10.42 -18.86 -7.60
C ALA A 103 -11.59 -19.87 -7.57
N PRO A 104 -11.30 -21.18 -7.48
CA PRO A 104 -12.35 -22.20 -7.49
C PRO A 104 -13.13 -22.20 -6.17
N GLY A 105 -14.45 -22.41 -6.30
CA GLY A 105 -15.36 -22.65 -5.18
C GLY A 105 -16.28 -21.48 -4.79
N PRO A 106 -17.33 -21.76 -3.99
CA PRO A 106 -18.34 -20.77 -3.61
C PRO A 106 -17.79 -19.69 -2.65
N TYR A 107 -16.80 -20.03 -1.82
CA TYR A 107 -16.21 -19.12 -0.82
C TYR A 107 -14.91 -18.44 -1.28
N ALA A 108 -14.71 -18.34 -2.59
CA ALA A 108 -13.56 -17.66 -3.19
C ALA A 108 -13.77 -16.13 -3.23
N PRO A 109 -12.71 -15.31 -3.05
CA PRO A 109 -11.30 -15.71 -2.91
C PRO A 109 -10.89 -16.04 -1.47
N ARG A 110 -10.13 -17.13 -1.30
CA ARG A 110 -9.56 -17.52 0.00
C ARG A 110 -8.50 -16.52 0.46
N ARG A 111 -8.25 -16.48 1.77
CA ARG A 111 -7.13 -15.74 2.37
C ARG A 111 -5.79 -16.25 1.83
N VAL A 112 -4.80 -15.37 1.81
CA VAL A 112 -3.45 -15.64 1.28
C VAL A 112 -2.40 -15.36 2.36
N CYS A 113 -1.36 -16.19 2.37
CA CYS A 113 -0.31 -16.12 3.37
C CYS A 113 0.84 -15.20 2.91
N MET A 114 0.91 -13.99 3.48
CA MET A 114 1.83 -12.92 3.08
C MET A 114 2.67 -12.46 4.27
N PRO A 115 3.93 -12.01 4.07
CA PRO A 115 4.66 -11.33 5.13
C PRO A 115 3.90 -10.07 5.56
N SER A 116 3.93 -9.75 6.85
CA SER A 116 3.12 -8.65 7.38
C SER A 116 3.85 -7.93 8.52
N TYR A 117 3.38 -6.73 8.87
CA TYR A 117 3.88 -6.01 10.04
C TYR A 117 3.85 -6.85 11.33
N ARG A 118 2.93 -7.82 11.41
CA ARG A 118 2.79 -8.70 12.56
C ARG A 118 3.99 -9.59 12.77
N SER A 119 4.75 -9.88 11.72
CA SER A 119 5.97 -10.68 11.79
C SER A 119 7.02 -10.11 12.73
N ALA A 120 6.94 -8.81 13.09
CA ALA A 120 7.82 -8.21 14.10
C ALA A 120 7.55 -8.73 15.52
N TYR A 121 6.32 -9.15 15.82
CA TYR A 121 5.92 -9.58 17.18
C TYR A 121 5.30 -10.98 17.21
N SER A 122 4.85 -11.50 16.07
CA SER A 122 4.45 -12.90 15.93
C SER A 122 5.70 -13.75 15.69
N HIS A 123 5.78 -14.93 16.30
CA HIS A 123 6.81 -15.93 15.99
C HIS A 123 6.71 -16.52 14.56
N GLN A 124 5.89 -15.92 13.69
CA GLN A 124 5.64 -16.37 12.32
C GLN A 124 6.05 -15.27 11.34
N LYS A 125 6.70 -15.66 10.23
CA LYS A 125 7.14 -14.71 9.19
C LYS A 125 6.01 -14.25 8.26
N SER A 126 4.84 -14.86 8.34
CA SER A 126 3.74 -14.60 7.41
C SER A 126 2.39 -14.87 8.03
N GLU A 127 1.40 -14.08 7.61
CA GLU A 127 0.05 -14.05 8.17
C GLU A 127 -1.00 -14.25 7.08
N ASN A 128 -2.19 -14.70 7.50
CA ASN A 128 -3.34 -14.86 6.61
C ASN A 128 -4.06 -13.52 6.36
N LEU A 129 -3.75 -12.89 5.23
CA LEU A 129 -4.41 -11.67 4.76
C LEU A 129 -5.60 -11.99 3.86
N SER A 130 -6.58 -11.08 3.81
CA SER A 130 -7.60 -11.15 2.76
C SER A 130 -6.94 -10.93 1.38
N PHE A 131 -7.48 -11.59 0.36
CA PHE A 131 -6.96 -11.48 -1.01
C PHE A 131 -6.91 -10.02 -1.48
N HIS A 132 -8.00 -9.29 -1.26
CA HIS A 132 -8.12 -7.87 -1.60
C HIS A 132 -7.12 -6.99 -0.86
N LYS A 133 -6.87 -7.25 0.44
CA LYS A 133 -5.87 -6.49 1.20
C LYS A 133 -4.46 -6.72 0.68
N ALA A 134 -4.13 -7.94 0.27
CA ALA A 134 -2.83 -8.20 -0.36
C ALA A 134 -2.68 -7.43 -1.68
N LEU A 135 -3.69 -7.44 -2.56
CA LEU A 135 -3.65 -6.67 -3.81
C LEU A 135 -3.53 -5.17 -3.57
N TYR A 136 -4.31 -4.64 -2.64
CA TYR A 136 -4.24 -3.25 -2.23
C TYR A 136 -2.85 -2.89 -1.70
N ASN A 137 -2.30 -3.70 -0.79
CA ASN A 137 -0.97 -3.46 -0.23
C ASN A 137 0.13 -3.45 -1.31
N CYS A 138 -0.03 -4.26 -2.36
CA CYS A 138 0.86 -4.28 -3.51
C CYS A 138 0.75 -3.00 -4.34
N ALA A 139 -0.46 -2.63 -4.76
CA ALA A 139 -0.66 -1.56 -5.75
C ALA A 139 -0.71 -0.15 -5.13
N TRP A 140 -1.44 -0.01 -4.03
CA TRP A 140 -1.59 1.25 -3.31
C TRP A 140 -0.48 1.40 -2.28
N GLY A 141 -0.42 0.50 -1.29
CA GLY A 141 0.57 0.55 -0.22
C GLY A 141 0.09 -0.14 1.04
N ASP A 142 1.02 -0.44 1.96
CA ASP A 142 0.73 -1.21 3.17
C ASP A 142 0.02 -0.38 4.25
N VAL A 143 -1.27 -0.66 4.44
CA VAL A 143 -2.15 0.00 5.42
C VAL A 143 -2.21 -0.71 6.78
N GLY A 144 -1.28 -1.63 7.06
CA GLY A 144 -1.12 -2.21 8.39
C GLY A 144 -2.38 -2.94 8.87
N GLY A 145 -2.92 -2.57 10.03
CA GLY A 145 -4.12 -3.14 10.63
C GLY A 145 -5.45 -2.73 9.98
N MET A 146 -5.44 -1.73 9.10
CA MET A 146 -6.67 -1.11 8.59
C MET A 146 -7.45 -1.98 7.60
N ILE A 147 -8.71 -1.65 7.37
CA ILE A 147 -9.60 -2.41 6.50
C ILE A 147 -9.51 -1.88 5.07
N VAL A 148 -9.53 -2.80 4.10
CA VAL A 148 -9.68 -2.50 2.68
C VAL A 148 -11.06 -2.95 2.25
N THR A 149 -11.79 -2.05 1.59
CA THR A 149 -13.14 -2.26 1.09
C THR A 149 -13.16 -2.15 -0.43
N ARG A 150 -14.28 -2.54 -1.04
CA ARG A 150 -14.48 -2.50 -2.50
C ARG A 150 -15.57 -1.51 -2.84
N THR A 151 -15.37 -0.71 -3.87
CA THR A 151 -16.37 0.26 -4.34
C THR A 151 -17.35 -0.34 -5.34
N CYS A 152 -16.92 -1.34 -6.13
CA CYS A 152 -17.72 -1.95 -7.20
C CYS A 152 -18.78 -2.98 -6.75
N GLY A 153 -18.86 -3.30 -5.45
CA GLY A 153 -19.80 -4.31 -4.92
C GLY A 153 -19.50 -5.78 -5.29
N ASN A 154 -18.68 -6.04 -6.30
CA ASN A 154 -18.33 -7.39 -6.74
C ASN A 154 -17.31 -8.06 -5.79
N PRO A 155 -17.67 -9.16 -5.10
CA PRO A 155 -16.77 -9.82 -4.14
C PRO A 155 -15.55 -10.51 -4.77
N ARG A 156 -15.55 -10.71 -6.09
CA ARG A 156 -14.47 -11.34 -6.86
C ARG A 156 -13.64 -10.33 -7.66
N CYS A 157 -13.84 -9.03 -7.44
CA CYS A 157 -13.07 -8.00 -8.11
C CYS A 157 -11.72 -7.78 -7.42
N GLY A 158 -10.63 -7.95 -8.17
CA GLY A 158 -9.25 -7.70 -7.76
C GLY A 158 -8.63 -6.45 -8.39
N ASN A 159 -9.42 -5.57 -9.00
CA ASN A 159 -8.92 -4.32 -9.59
C ASN A 159 -8.51 -3.34 -8.48
N PRO A 160 -7.23 -2.92 -8.37
CA PRO A 160 -6.78 -1.95 -7.36
C PRO A 160 -7.59 -0.65 -7.33
N LEU A 161 -8.05 -0.15 -8.48
CA LEU A 161 -8.83 1.10 -8.56
C LEU A 161 -10.22 0.95 -7.95
N HIS A 162 -10.70 -0.28 -7.77
CA HIS A 162 -11.95 -0.59 -7.07
C HIS A 162 -11.72 -0.96 -5.61
N LEU A 163 -10.49 -0.87 -5.09
CA LEU A 163 -10.13 -1.15 -3.70
C LEU A 163 -9.76 0.15 -2.99
N VAL A 164 -10.38 0.39 -1.84
CA VAL A 164 -10.18 1.62 -1.06
C VAL A 164 -9.97 1.33 0.43
N SER A 165 -9.11 2.14 1.04
CA SER A 165 -8.98 2.31 2.49
C SER A 165 -9.38 3.75 2.85
N SER A 166 -9.37 4.09 4.14
CA SER A 166 -9.64 5.47 4.58
C SER A 166 -8.56 6.48 4.18
N TRP A 167 -7.43 6.04 3.60
CA TRP A 167 -6.38 6.93 3.10
C TRP A 167 -6.58 7.36 1.64
N ASN A 168 -7.40 6.65 0.88
CA ASN A 168 -7.63 6.99 -0.52
C ASN A 168 -8.37 8.32 -0.66
N ARG A 169 -8.02 9.07 -1.69
CA ARG A 169 -8.83 10.20 -2.16
C ARG A 169 -10.17 9.69 -2.70
N ALA A 170 -11.15 10.60 -2.79
CA ALA A 170 -12.47 10.28 -3.35
C ALA A 170 -12.40 9.83 -4.82
N ILE A 171 -11.43 10.36 -5.58
CA ILE A 171 -11.26 10.08 -7.00
C ILE A 171 -9.94 9.33 -7.20
N PRO A 172 -9.97 8.05 -7.63
CA PRO A 172 -8.76 7.29 -7.93
C PRO A 172 -8.10 7.78 -9.23
N PRO A 173 -6.83 7.43 -9.49
CA PRO A 173 -6.20 7.73 -10.78
C PRO A 173 -6.89 6.96 -11.91
N GLU A 174 -6.77 7.47 -13.14
CA GLU A 174 -7.40 6.89 -14.33
C GLU A 174 -6.87 5.48 -14.67
N SER A 175 -5.63 5.18 -14.28
CA SER A 175 -4.98 3.91 -14.55
C SER A 175 -4.02 3.52 -13.43
N VAL A 176 -3.68 2.23 -13.37
CA VAL A 176 -2.65 1.71 -12.48
C VAL A 176 -1.32 1.82 -13.21
N HIS A 177 -0.40 2.67 -12.72
CA HIS A 177 0.90 2.88 -13.36
C HIS A 177 2.03 3.16 -12.36
N PRO A 178 3.19 2.50 -12.51
CA PRO A 178 3.46 1.34 -13.35
C PRO A 178 2.60 0.12 -12.97
N PHE A 179 2.47 -0.84 -13.88
CA PHE A 179 1.76 -2.10 -13.62
C PHE A 179 2.52 -3.26 -14.28
N GLU A 180 3.63 -3.66 -13.65
CA GLU A 180 4.51 -4.72 -14.17
C GLU A 180 4.38 -5.99 -13.34
N LEU A 181 3.96 -7.08 -13.98
CA LEU A 181 3.73 -8.39 -13.35
C LEU A 181 4.82 -9.43 -13.68
N THR A 182 5.67 -9.14 -14.65
CA THR A 182 6.71 -10.03 -15.16
C THR A 182 8.07 -9.71 -14.56
N PHE A 183 8.86 -10.76 -14.33
CA PHE A 183 10.24 -10.59 -13.89
C PHE A 183 11.13 -10.26 -15.08
N GLU A 184 11.81 -9.13 -15.00
CA GLU A 184 12.78 -8.67 -15.98
C GLU A 184 14.18 -8.70 -15.36
N ALA A 185 15.10 -9.44 -15.99
CA ALA A 185 16.43 -9.67 -15.44
C ALA A 185 17.19 -8.36 -15.20
N GLU A 186 17.08 -7.39 -16.11
CA GLU A 186 17.74 -6.08 -16.02
C GLU A 186 17.28 -5.29 -14.80
N LYS A 187 15.95 -5.17 -14.60
CA LYS A 187 15.36 -4.49 -13.44
C LYS A 187 15.73 -5.19 -12.13
N LEU A 188 15.78 -6.52 -12.12
CA LEU A 188 16.19 -7.29 -10.94
C LEU A 188 17.67 -7.08 -10.60
N MET A 189 18.57 -7.04 -11.59
CA MET A 189 19.98 -6.73 -11.38
C MET A 189 20.16 -5.29 -10.87
N ALA A 190 19.43 -4.33 -11.44
CA ALA A 190 19.43 -2.94 -10.98
C ALA A 190 18.96 -2.81 -9.53
N TYR A 191 17.85 -3.48 -9.17
CA TYR A 191 17.36 -3.54 -7.79
C TYR A 191 18.40 -4.16 -6.84
N GLY A 192 19.09 -5.23 -7.28
CA GLY A 192 20.12 -5.89 -6.50
C GLY A 192 21.33 -4.99 -6.19
N LYS A 193 21.75 -4.16 -7.16
CA LYS A 193 22.86 -3.20 -7.00
C LYS A 193 22.49 -2.03 -6.08
N ASN A 194 21.23 -1.60 -6.09
CA ASN A 194 20.75 -0.44 -5.34
C ASN A 194 20.04 -0.81 -4.04
N LYS A 195 20.28 -2.00 -3.46
CA LYS A 195 19.57 -2.46 -2.23
C LYS A 195 19.62 -1.47 -1.06
N GLU A 196 20.71 -0.71 -0.96
CA GLU A 196 20.93 0.26 0.12
C GLU A 196 20.28 1.63 -0.14
N GLN A 197 19.82 1.89 -1.37
CA GLN A 197 19.06 3.07 -1.71
C GLN A 197 17.61 2.64 -1.94
N PRO A 198 16.68 2.90 -1.01
CA PRO A 198 15.27 2.69 -1.29
C PRO A 198 14.95 3.49 -2.54
N LEU A 199 14.62 2.81 -3.64
CA LEU A 199 14.29 3.44 -4.91
C LEU A 199 13.26 4.53 -4.62
N VAL A 200 13.68 5.78 -4.82
CA VAL A 200 12.89 6.95 -4.50
C VAL A 200 11.62 6.87 -5.33
N PHE A 201 10.49 6.57 -4.67
CA PHE A 201 9.16 6.46 -5.27
C PHE A 201 8.87 7.60 -6.26
N ASN A 202 9.37 8.80 -5.99
CA ASN A 202 9.08 9.97 -6.81
C ASN A 202 9.71 9.92 -8.23
N GLN A 203 10.73 9.09 -8.47
CA GLN A 203 11.38 9.02 -9.80
C GLN A 203 10.66 8.08 -10.78
N VAL A 204 10.05 7.00 -10.28
CA VAL A 204 9.41 5.97 -11.13
C VAL A 204 7.90 6.19 -11.24
N PHE A 205 7.28 6.78 -10.22
CA PHE A 205 5.84 6.95 -10.14
C PHE A 205 5.46 8.37 -10.53
N ARG A 206 4.69 8.53 -11.61
CA ARG A 206 4.15 9.83 -12.00
C ARG A 206 3.03 10.20 -11.03
N ASN A 207 3.16 11.36 -10.39
CA ASN A 207 2.04 11.96 -9.67
C ASN A 207 0.90 12.17 -10.67
N THR A 208 -0.27 11.58 -10.40
CA THR A 208 -1.44 11.79 -11.23
C THR A 208 -2.15 13.03 -10.72
N ILE A 209 -1.97 14.17 -11.40
CA ILE A 209 -2.68 15.40 -11.09
C ILE A 209 -4.14 15.18 -11.48
N THR A 210 -5.03 15.04 -10.49
CA THR A 210 -6.48 14.86 -10.70
C THR A 210 -7.15 16.15 -11.15
N PHE A 211 -6.73 17.30 -10.62
CA PHE A 211 -7.17 18.62 -11.07
C PHE A 211 -5.99 19.60 -11.04
N PRO A 212 -5.86 20.51 -12.02
CA PRO A 212 -4.80 21.53 -12.03
C PRO A 212 -4.79 22.45 -10.80
N LYS A 213 -5.89 22.51 -10.03
CA LYS A 213 -6.01 23.31 -8.81
C LYS A 213 -5.55 22.59 -7.54
N ASP A 214 -5.24 21.30 -7.61
CA ASP A 214 -4.79 20.49 -6.46
C ASP A 214 -3.26 20.54 -6.28
N THR A 215 -2.53 21.26 -7.13
CA THR A 215 -1.10 21.51 -6.94
C THR A 215 -0.93 22.71 -6.02
N GLU A 216 -0.37 22.49 -4.84
CA GLU A 216 0.21 23.59 -4.06
C GLU A 216 1.29 24.23 -4.92
N ILE A 217 1.05 25.48 -5.33
CA ILE A 217 2.07 26.33 -5.96
C ILE A 217 3.13 26.52 -4.87
N PRO A 218 4.41 26.21 -5.11
CA PRO A 218 5.45 26.55 -4.14
C PRO A 218 5.45 28.07 -4.00
N ASP A 219 5.18 28.56 -2.78
CA ASP A 219 5.33 29.98 -2.48
C ASP A 219 6.81 30.37 -2.73
N GLU A 220 7.03 31.34 -3.63
CA GLU A 220 8.31 32.00 -3.86
C GLU A 220 8.75 32.83 -2.66
#